data_AF-A0A7T7L291-F1
#
_entry.id   AF-A0A7T7L291-F1
#
_cell.length_a   1.000
_cell.length_b   1.000
_cell.length_c   1.000
_cell.angle_alpha   90.00
_cell.angle_beta   90.00
_cell.angle_gamma   90.00
#
_symmetry.space_group_name_H-M   'P 1'
#
loop_
_entity.id
_entity.type
_entity.pdbx_description
1 polymer ?
#
loop_
_entity_poly.entity_id
_entity_poly.type
_entity_poly.pdbx_seq_one_letter_code
_entity_poly.pdbx_strand_id
1 'polypeptide(L)'
;MTTAEEEIRAAARKRERSKAAFERDDAALRELFVKWRAAGEGPSDMARWSSMTREWVAKIAPDPNAAPKRKVIVRRKKPAADSES
;
A
#
# COMPACT_ATOMS: atom_id res chain seq x y z
N MET A 1 -41.83 -23.04 -8.61
CA MET A 1 -40.86 -22.02 -9.07
C MET A 1 -40.08 -22.66 -10.20
N THR A 2 -39.72 -21.89 -11.23
CA THR A 2 -39.13 -22.47 -12.44
C THR A 2 -37.68 -22.88 -12.17
N THR A 3 -37.23 -23.97 -12.80
CA THR A 3 -35.86 -24.50 -12.64
C THR A 3 -34.79 -23.43 -12.91
N ALA A 4 -35.05 -22.51 -13.84
CA ALA A 4 -34.17 -21.38 -14.16
C ALA A 4 -34.00 -20.39 -12.99
N GLU A 5 -35.06 -20.06 -12.24
CA GLU A 5 -34.94 -19.16 -11.07
C GLU A 5 -34.09 -19.80 -9.95
N GLU A 6 -34.24 -21.11 -9.76
CA GLU A 6 -33.45 -21.87 -8.78
C GLU A 6 -31.97 -21.95 -9.17
N GLU A 7 -31.69 -22.19 -10.46
CA GLU A 7 -30.33 -22.18 -11.02
C GLU A 7 -29.66 -20.80 -10.88
N ILE A 8 -30.37 -19.71 -11.21
CA ILE A 8 -29.88 -18.34 -11.06
C ILE A 8 -29.58 -18.04 -9.59
N ARG A 9 -30.48 -18.40 -8.67
CA ARG A 9 -30.28 -18.18 -7.23
C ARG A 9 -29.12 -19.01 -6.68
N ALA A 10 -28.94 -20.23 -7.17
CA ALA A 10 -27.79 -21.07 -6.81
C ALA A 10 -26.47 -20.46 -7.31
N ALA A 11 -26.43 -20.01 -8.56
CA ALA A 11 -25.27 -19.34 -9.15
C ALA A 11 -24.91 -18.04 -8.42
N ALA A 12 -25.92 -17.23 -8.05
CA ALA A 12 -25.72 -16.00 -7.28
C ALA A 12 -25.09 -16.28 -5.90
N ARG A 13 -25.62 -17.28 -5.17
CA ARG A 13 -25.05 -17.70 -3.87
C ARG A 13 -23.62 -18.23 -4.01
N LYS A 14 -23.33 -18.98 -5.08
CA LYS A 14 -21.97 -19.46 -5.35
C LYS A 14 -21.01 -18.29 -5.59
N ARG A 15 -21.42 -17.32 -6.40
CA ARG A 15 -20.64 -16.11 -6.67
C ARG A 15 -20.34 -15.33 -5.39
N GLU A 16 -21.34 -15.16 -4.52
CA GLU A 16 -21.18 -14.45 -3.26
C GLU A 16 -20.18 -15.15 -2.33
N ARG A 17 -20.28 -16.48 -2.20
CA ARG A 17 -19.32 -17.28 -1.42
C ARG A 17 -17.90 -17.17 -1.96
N SER A 18 -17.73 -17.26 -3.28
CA SER A 18 -16.42 -17.11 -3.92
C SER A 18 -15.85 -15.71 -3.71
N LYS A 19 -16.68 -14.67 -3.74
CA LYS A 19 -16.26 -13.30 -3.44
C LYS A 19 -15.78 -13.17 -1.99
N ALA A 20 -16.55 -13.69 -1.03
CA ALA A 20 -16.16 -13.65 0.38
C ALA A 20 -14.86 -14.42 0.64
N ALA A 21 -14.65 -15.56 -0.01
CA ALA A 21 -13.39 -16.30 0.06
C ALA A 21 -12.21 -15.50 -0.52
N PHE A 22 -12.39 -14.92 -1.71
CA PHE A 22 -11.38 -14.06 -2.34
C PHE A 22 -11.01 -12.87 -1.45
N GLU A 23 -12.00 -12.17 -0.88
CA GLU A 23 -11.76 -11.02 0.00
C GLU A 23 -10.99 -11.42 1.27
N ARG A 24 -11.29 -12.60 1.83
CA ARG A 24 -10.57 -13.15 2.98
C ARG A 24 -9.10 -13.46 2.64
N ASP A 25 -8.87 -14.11 1.52
CA ASP A 25 -7.52 -14.52 1.10
C ASP A 25 -6.69 -13.30 0.65
N ASP A 26 -7.31 -12.33 -0.03
CA ASP A 26 -6.67 -11.07 -0.40
C ASP A 26 -6.28 -10.25 0.84
N ALA A 27 -7.12 -10.24 1.87
CA ALA A 27 -6.78 -9.60 3.14
C ALA A 27 -5.57 -10.26 3.81
N ALA A 28 -5.52 -11.60 3.85
CA ALA A 28 -4.38 -12.33 4.40
C ALA A 28 -3.08 -12.08 3.60
N LEU A 29 -3.17 -12.05 2.26
CA LEU A 29 -2.04 -11.73 1.39
C LEU A 29 -1.51 -10.31 1.63
N ARG A 30 -2.42 -9.34 1.78
CA ARG A 30 -2.08 -7.95 2.09
C ARG A 30 -1.37 -7.80 3.44
N GLU A 31 -1.79 -8.54 4.46
CA GLU A 31 -1.09 -8.55 5.75
C GLU A 31 0.36 -9.05 5.62
N LEU A 32 0.59 -10.08 4.81
CA LEU A 32 1.94 -10.58 4.54
C LEU A 32 2.81 -9.53 3.85
N PHE A 33 2.27 -8.81 2.86
CA PHE A 33 2.99 -7.73 2.19
C PHE A 33 3.41 -6.61 3.15
N VAL A 34 2.53 -6.23 4.08
CA VAL A 34 2.83 -5.23 5.11
C VAL A 34 3.92 -5.72 6.06
N LYS A 35 3.83 -6.98 6.52
CA LYS A 35 4.85 -7.58 7.40
C LYS A 35 6.22 -7.66 6.72
N TRP A 36 6.28 -8.10 5.47
CA TRP A 36 7.53 -8.13 4.69
C TRP A 36 8.11 -6.74 4.47
N ARG A 37 7.28 -5.75 4.12
CA ARG A 37 7.72 -4.34 4.02
C ARG A 37 8.34 -3.85 5.32
N ALA A 38 7.70 -4.12 6.47
CA ALA A 38 8.18 -3.71 7.78
C ALA A 38 9.49 -4.41 8.19
N ALA A 39 9.70 -5.66 7.74
CA ALA A 39 10.94 -6.40 7.97
C ALA A 39 12.11 -5.91 7.10
N GLY A 40 11.86 -5.07 6.08
CA GLY A 40 12.87 -4.64 5.12
C GLY A 40 13.26 -5.73 4.11
N GLU A 41 12.62 -6.90 4.16
CA GLU A 41 12.75 -7.98 3.20
C GLU A 41 11.74 -7.74 2.07
N GLY A 42 12.19 -7.23 0.91
CA GLY A 42 11.25 -7.05 -0.20
C GLY A 42 11.49 -5.97 -1.26
N PRO A 43 12.53 -5.11 -1.26
CA PRO A 43 12.66 -4.12 -2.34
C PRO A 43 12.69 -4.75 -3.75
N SER A 44 13.37 -5.89 -3.89
CA SER A 44 13.52 -6.60 -5.17
C SER A 44 12.24 -7.32 -5.62
N ASP A 45 11.49 -7.95 -4.72
CA ASP A 45 10.22 -8.61 -5.08
C ASP A 45 9.03 -7.65 -5.15
N MET A 46 9.08 -6.50 -4.45
CA MET A 46 8.08 -5.45 -4.62
C MET A 46 8.07 -4.87 -6.02
N ALA A 47 9.21 -4.86 -6.71
CA ALA A 47 9.28 -4.46 -8.11
C ALA A 47 8.37 -5.33 -9.01
N ARG A 48 8.05 -6.56 -8.60
CA ARG A 48 7.16 -7.49 -9.29
C ARG A 48 5.68 -7.31 -8.92
N TRP A 49 5.37 -6.61 -7.83
CA TRP A 49 3.97 -6.37 -7.45
C TRP A 49 3.34 -5.32 -8.34
N SER A 50 2.01 -5.35 -8.48
CA SER A 50 1.29 -4.30 -9.18
C SER A 50 1.57 -2.93 -8.54
N SER A 51 1.54 -1.85 -9.33
CA SER A 51 1.70 -0.47 -8.83
C SER A 51 0.71 -0.17 -7.71
N MET A 52 -0.55 -0.60 -7.88
CA MET A 52 -1.62 -0.42 -6.90
C MET A 52 -1.30 -1.09 -5.55
N THR A 53 -0.82 -2.33 -5.56
CA THR A 53 -0.40 -3.04 -4.34
C THR A 53 0.75 -2.31 -3.67
N ARG A 54 1.72 -1.83 -4.44
CA ARG A 54 2.91 -1.13 -3.92
C ARG A 54 2.54 0.18 -3.23
N GLU A 55 1.67 0.98 -3.85
CA GLU A 55 1.19 2.25 -3.27
C GLU A 55 0.37 2.01 -2.00
N TRP A 56 -0.51 1.00 -2.02
CA TRP A 56 -1.31 0.64 -0.85
C TRP A 56 -0.43 0.19 0.33
N VAL A 57 0.53 -0.70 0.10
CA VAL A 57 1.46 -1.17 1.14
C VAL A 57 2.30 -0.02 1.68
N ALA A 58 2.85 0.84 0.81
CA ALA A 58 3.67 1.97 1.22
C ALA A 58 2.91 2.99 2.10
N LYS A 59 1.59 3.11 1.92
CA LYS A 59 0.74 3.97 2.74
C LYS A 59 0.56 3.43 4.17
N ILE A 60 0.61 2.11 4.35
CA ILE A 60 0.36 1.44 5.64
C ILE A 60 1.68 1.16 6.37
N ALA A 61 2.66 0.60 5.66
CA ALA A 61 4.01 0.34 6.17
C ALA A 61 5.01 1.25 5.43
N PRO A 62 5.43 2.37 6.05
CA PRO A 62 6.52 3.17 5.52
C PRO A 62 7.80 2.33 5.50
N ASP A 63 8.70 2.67 4.57
CA ASP A 63 9.96 1.96 4.39
C ASP A 63 10.83 2.06 5.66
N PRO A 64 11.21 0.94 6.29
CA PRO A 64 12.02 0.97 7.51
C PRO A 64 13.45 1.49 7.27
N ASN A 65 13.92 1.45 6.03
CA ASN A 65 15.24 1.93 5.61
C ASN A 65 15.21 3.33 4.98
N ALA A 66 14.02 3.91 4.79
CA ALA A 66 13.94 5.32 4.38
C ALA A 66 14.41 6.18 5.56
N ALA A 67 15.68 6.59 5.51
CA ALA A 67 16.21 7.60 6.41
C ALA A 67 15.21 8.77 6.48
N PRO A 68 14.82 9.24 7.69
CA PRO A 68 13.94 10.39 7.80
C PRO A 68 14.64 11.53 7.07
N LYS A 69 14.04 12.00 5.97
CA LYS A 69 14.53 13.17 5.24
C LYS A 69 14.40 14.36 6.16
N ARG A 70 15.38 14.57 7.05
CA ARG A 70 15.54 15.81 7.81
C ARG A 70 15.63 16.90 6.76
N LYS A 71 14.56 17.68 6.63
CA LYS A 71 14.59 18.93 5.85
C LYS A 71 15.63 19.80 6.56
N VAL A 72 16.85 19.81 6.06
CA VAL A 72 17.88 20.75 6.50
C VAL A 72 17.41 22.11 6.01
N ILE A 73 16.71 22.84 6.88
CA ILE A 73 16.37 24.24 6.63
C ILE A 73 17.68 25.01 6.77
N VAL A 74 18.38 25.20 5.65
CA VAL A 74 19.52 26.11 5.58
C VAL A 74 18.97 27.52 5.69
N ARG A 75 18.96 28.09 6.89
CA ARG A 75 18.73 29.53 7.08
C ARG A 75 19.89 30.27 6.43
N ARG A 76 19.69 30.81 5.23
CA ARG A 76 20.61 31.80 4.63
C ARG A 76 20.65 33.02 5.55
N LYS A 77 21.81 33.26 6.18
CA LYS A 77 22.09 34.49 6.90
C LYS A 77 22.27 35.60 5.85
N LYS A 78 21.42 36.63 5.89
CA LYS A 78 21.54 37.85 5.07
C LYS A 78 22.88 38.52 5.40
N PRO A 79 23.76 38.82 4.42
CA PRO A 79 24.96 39.59 4.71
C PRO A 79 24.55 41.01 5.12
N ALA A 80 25.20 41.53 6.16
CA ALA A 80 25.02 42.88 6.65
C ALA A 80 25.34 43.88 5.53
N ALA A 81 24.45 44.84 5.33
CA ALA A 81 24.73 46.00 4.50
C ALA A 81 25.79 46.81 5.23
N ASP A 82 26.99 46.86 4.66
CA ASP A 82 28.04 47.78 5.04
C ASP A 82 27.50 49.20 4.82
N SER A 83 27.38 49.96 5.91
CA SER A 83 27.12 51.39 5.93
C SER A 83 28.36 52.02 6.55
N GLU A 84 29.18 52.65 5.73
CA GLU A 84 30.14 53.70 6.08
C GLU A 84 30.48 54.38 4.74
N SER A 85 29.90 55.54 4.48
CA SER A 85 30.36 56.90 4.85
C SER A 85 31.31 57.50 3.84
#